data_AF-A0A6I1ZJQ6-F1
#
_entry.id   AF-A0A6I1ZJQ6-F1
#
_cell.length_a   1.000
_cell.length_b   1.000
_cell.length_c   1.000
_cell.angle_alpha   90.00
_cell.angle_beta   90.00
_cell.angle_gamma   90.00
#
_symmetry.space_group_name_H-M   'P 1'
#
loop_
_entity.id
_entity.type
_entity.pdbx_description
1 polymer ?
#
loop_
_entity_poly.entity_id
_entity_poly.type
_entity_poly.pdbx_seq_one_letter_code
_entity_poly.pdbx_strand_id
1 'polypeptide(L)'
;MGRLSGRFARLEPRRRIRRLVLGLLSDLPRRNCWTIAEWAGEATPDGMQQLLNRAKRHADVVRDDLCGYVVEHLHDEAAVLVVDETGDVNKGACTVGVQRQYTGTAGRIENSQVADYLVYAGQRRHAAVDRELYIPRSWTDQPDRCRAAGLDPDTAFAAKPELAAPVIARFLDAGHHALWVAGDEVYGGNPKLRTTLEERGTGYVLAVARPRVSPCGRALSWPLPTRSWRSARSRPRAHSACRAPAGSGPLLKFAS
;
A
#
# COMPACT_ATOMS: atom_id res chain seq x y z
N MET A 1 5.43 7.28 20.36
CA MET A 1 6.05 8.49 19.76
C MET A 1 7.56 8.62 19.99
N GLY A 2 8.18 7.89 20.94
CA GLY A 2 9.63 7.99 21.19
C GLY A 2 10.48 7.72 19.94
N ARG A 3 10.17 6.67 19.17
CA ARG A 3 10.92 6.29 17.95
C ARG A 3 10.91 7.36 16.84
N LEU A 4 9.76 8.00 16.62
CA LEU A 4 9.64 9.09 15.64
C LEU A 4 10.19 10.44 16.13
N SER A 5 10.44 10.59 17.44
CA SER A 5 10.82 11.88 18.02
C SER A 5 12.19 12.37 17.49
N GLY A 6 13.14 11.46 17.27
CA GLY A 6 14.45 11.76 16.71
C GLY A 6 14.42 12.34 15.31
N ARG A 7 13.32 12.15 14.56
CA ARG A 7 13.15 12.67 13.18
C ARG A 7 12.81 14.16 13.12
N PHE A 8 12.49 14.76 14.25
CA PHE A 8 12.17 16.17 14.34
C PHE A 8 13.17 16.84 15.30
N ALA A 9 13.94 17.82 14.84
CA ALA A 9 14.92 18.50 15.69
C ALA A 9 14.27 19.37 16.79
N ARG A 10 13.11 19.96 16.50
CA ARG A 10 12.40 20.89 17.39
C ARG A 10 11.25 20.23 18.12
N LEU A 11 10.92 20.76 19.31
CA LEU A 11 9.85 20.22 20.15
C LEU A 11 8.46 20.47 19.56
N GLU A 12 8.22 21.60 18.91
CA GLU A 12 6.89 21.93 18.39
C GLU A 12 6.43 20.95 17.29
N PRO A 13 7.25 20.63 16.25
CA PRO A 13 6.91 19.61 15.27
C PRO A 13 6.68 18.22 15.88
N ARG A 14 7.45 17.83 16.91
CA ARG A 14 7.26 16.54 17.65
C ARG A 14 5.89 16.46 18.32
N ARG A 15 5.47 17.54 18.99
CA ARG A 15 4.16 17.60 19.63
C ARG A 15 3.06 17.60 18.57
N ARG A 16 3.25 18.32 17.47
CA ARG A 16 2.25 18.43 16.41
C ARG A 16 2.07 17.13 15.63
N ILE A 17 3.13 16.40 15.28
CA ILE A 17 3.00 15.10 14.62
C ILE A 17 2.24 14.09 15.50
N ARG A 18 2.44 14.12 16.82
CA ARG A 18 1.65 13.31 17.75
C ARG A 18 0.16 13.66 17.66
N ARG A 19 -0.19 14.95 17.69
CA ARG A 19 -1.58 15.40 17.57
C ARG A 19 -2.18 15.05 16.22
N LEU A 20 -1.41 15.19 15.14
CA LEU A 20 -1.84 14.79 13.80
C LEU A 20 -2.22 13.30 13.76
N VAL A 21 -1.33 12.42 14.24
CA VAL A 21 -1.58 10.97 14.26
C VAL A 21 -2.79 10.62 15.14
N LEU A 22 -2.91 11.21 16.33
CA LEU A 22 -4.07 10.96 17.20
C LEU A 22 -5.38 11.47 16.56
N GLY A 23 -5.35 12.62 15.88
CA GLY A 23 -6.49 13.12 15.13
C GLY A 23 -6.89 12.19 13.98
N LEU A 24 -5.93 11.63 13.24
CA LEU A 24 -6.20 10.64 12.19
C LEU A 24 -6.84 9.34 12.73
N LEU A 25 -6.44 8.93 13.93
CA LEU A 25 -6.96 7.74 14.61
C LEU A 25 -8.25 7.97 15.40
N SER A 26 -8.68 9.23 15.53
CA SER A 26 -9.91 9.58 16.24
C SER A 26 -11.15 9.48 15.35
N ASP A 27 -12.32 9.52 15.97
CA ASP A 27 -13.63 9.44 15.31
C ASP A 27 -14.07 10.77 14.66
N LEU A 28 -13.11 11.55 14.15
CA LEU A 28 -13.41 12.79 13.44
C LEU A 28 -14.14 12.47 12.13
N PRO A 29 -15.23 13.18 11.82
CA PRO A 29 -16.02 12.94 10.61
C PRO A 29 -15.24 13.25 9.34
N ARG A 30 -14.22 14.13 9.43
CA ARG A 30 -13.34 14.51 8.33
C ARG A 30 -11.90 14.62 8.82
N ARG A 31 -10.99 13.99 8.06
CA ARG A 31 -9.55 13.95 8.36
C ARG A 31 -8.81 14.93 7.45
N ASN A 32 -8.86 16.22 7.77
CA ASN A 32 -8.06 17.25 7.10
C ASN A 32 -7.33 18.11 8.13
N CYS A 33 -6.40 18.95 7.67
CA CYS A 33 -5.60 19.80 8.56
C CYS A 33 -6.45 20.74 9.44
N TRP A 34 -7.60 21.19 8.94
CA TRP A 34 -8.49 22.08 9.68
C TRP A 34 -9.15 21.36 10.85
N THR A 35 -9.89 20.30 10.57
CA THR A 35 -10.62 19.53 11.59
C THR A 35 -9.65 18.93 12.63
N ILE A 36 -8.46 18.50 12.21
CA ILE A 36 -7.45 18.00 13.14
C ILE A 36 -6.81 19.13 13.95
N ALA A 37 -6.61 20.32 13.38
CA ALA A 37 -6.13 21.49 14.12
C ALA A 37 -7.13 21.91 15.20
N GLU A 38 -8.42 21.99 14.87
CA GLU A 38 -9.50 22.28 15.83
C GLU A 38 -9.54 21.23 16.95
N TRP A 39 -9.52 19.94 16.60
CA TRP A 39 -9.45 18.84 17.57
C TRP A 39 -8.20 18.93 18.47
N ALA A 40 -7.09 19.39 17.91
CA ALA A 40 -5.82 19.62 18.62
C ALA A 40 -5.81 20.90 19.49
N GLY A 41 -6.87 21.70 19.47
CA GLY A 41 -6.96 22.99 20.15
C GLY A 41 -6.13 24.11 19.50
N GLU A 42 -5.83 24.00 18.21
CA GLU A 42 -5.13 25.02 17.43
C GLU A 42 -6.16 25.94 16.72
N ALA A 43 -5.90 27.25 16.72
CA ALA A 43 -6.81 28.25 16.15
C ALA A 43 -6.84 28.26 14.61
N THR A 44 -5.77 27.78 13.96
CA THR A 44 -5.64 27.77 12.50
C THR A 44 -5.00 26.44 12.03
N PRO A 45 -5.23 26.03 10.76
CA PRO A 45 -4.64 24.82 10.20
C PRO A 45 -3.15 24.97 9.84
N ASP A 46 -2.59 26.18 9.91
CA ASP A 46 -1.29 26.53 9.34
C ASP A 46 -0.17 25.67 9.94
N GLY A 47 -0.26 25.41 11.24
CA GLY A 47 0.69 24.54 11.94
C GLY A 47 0.74 23.13 11.36
N MET A 48 -0.44 22.55 11.08
CA MET A 48 -0.59 21.20 10.51
C MET A 48 -0.14 21.18 9.04
N GLN A 49 -0.50 22.21 8.27
CA GLN A 49 -0.09 22.34 6.87
C GLN A 49 1.43 22.51 6.73
N GLN A 50 2.04 23.37 7.55
CA GLN A 50 3.49 23.55 7.59
C GLN A 50 4.22 22.27 7.98
N LEU A 51 3.67 21.49 8.93
CA LEU A 51 4.22 20.19 9.30
C LEU A 51 4.26 19.26 8.09
N LEU A 52 3.14 19.08 7.38
CA LEU A 52 3.07 18.19 6.22
C LEU A 52 3.95 18.67 5.06
N ASN A 53 3.94 19.97 4.76
CA ASN A 53 4.74 20.56 3.69
C ASN A 53 6.25 20.38 3.93
N ARG A 54 6.70 20.47 5.19
CA ARG A 54 8.12 20.28 5.55
C ARG A 54 8.50 18.83 5.78
N ALA A 55 7.56 17.98 6.21
CA ALA A 55 7.79 16.56 6.48
C ALA A 55 8.05 15.73 5.21
N LYS A 56 7.85 16.28 4.01
CA LYS A 56 8.11 15.61 2.72
C LYS A 56 9.49 14.93 2.67
N ARG A 57 10.52 15.53 3.29
CA ARG A 57 11.89 15.00 3.29
C ARG A 57 12.13 13.83 4.26
N HIS A 58 11.14 13.42 5.05
CA HIS A 58 11.29 12.38 6.08
C HIS A 58 10.29 11.22 5.95
N ALA A 59 9.47 11.19 4.89
CA ALA A 59 8.41 10.20 4.76
C ALA A 59 8.96 8.76 4.82
N ASP A 60 9.99 8.44 4.04
CA ASP A 60 10.57 7.08 3.98
C ASP A 60 11.24 6.68 5.27
N VAL A 61 11.95 7.61 5.90
CA VAL A 61 12.57 7.39 7.20
C VAL A 61 11.52 7.14 8.30
N VAL A 62 10.38 7.84 8.26
CA VAL A 62 9.24 7.61 9.16
C VAL A 62 8.59 6.26 8.88
N ARG A 63 8.53 5.84 7.61
CA ARG A 63 8.09 4.48 7.28
C ARG A 63 9.04 3.45 7.86
N ASP A 64 10.35 3.60 7.72
CA ASP A 64 11.31 2.62 8.24
C ASP A 64 11.16 2.46 9.76
N ASP A 65 10.98 3.58 10.49
CA ASP A 65 10.68 3.57 11.92
C ASP A 65 9.35 2.86 12.25
N LEU A 66 8.31 3.06 11.44
CA LEU A 66 7.00 2.42 11.58
C LEU A 66 7.10 0.92 11.29
N CYS A 67 7.77 0.53 10.22
CA CYS A 67 8.01 -0.86 9.84
C CYS A 67 8.72 -1.60 10.97
N GLY A 68 9.83 -1.05 11.47
CA GLY A 68 10.53 -1.64 12.62
C GLY A 68 9.67 -1.72 13.87
N TYR A 69 8.80 -0.73 14.12
CA TYR A 69 7.86 -0.78 15.25
C TYR A 69 6.82 -1.88 15.09
N VAL A 70 6.26 -2.02 13.89
CA VAL A 70 5.30 -3.06 13.56
C VAL A 70 5.93 -4.44 13.72
N VAL A 71 7.10 -4.68 13.13
CA VAL A 71 7.78 -5.98 13.21
C VAL A 71 8.14 -6.34 14.65
N GLU A 72 8.62 -5.39 15.46
CA GLU A 72 8.95 -5.62 16.86
C GLU A 72 7.73 -6.00 17.71
N HIS A 73 6.57 -5.38 17.47
CA HIS A 73 5.39 -5.54 18.33
C HIS A 73 4.37 -6.56 17.80
N LEU A 74 4.40 -6.83 16.49
CA LEU A 74 3.53 -7.80 15.83
C LEU A 74 4.28 -9.05 15.38
N HIS A 75 5.53 -9.24 15.82
CA HIS A 75 6.39 -10.34 15.40
C HIS A 75 5.63 -11.67 15.39
N ASP A 76 5.62 -12.31 14.24
CA ASP A 76 4.99 -13.59 14.01
C ASP A 76 5.82 -14.36 12.98
N GLU A 77 6.28 -15.56 13.35
CA GLU A 77 7.06 -16.43 12.46
C GLU A 77 6.24 -16.85 11.23
N ALA A 78 4.92 -16.89 11.35
CA ALA A 78 4.00 -17.23 10.26
C ALA A 78 3.53 -16.00 9.47
N ALA A 79 4.15 -14.83 9.65
CA ALA A 79 3.71 -13.62 8.98
C ALA A 79 3.81 -13.70 7.46
N VAL A 80 2.80 -13.13 6.81
CA VAL A 80 2.71 -12.99 5.35
C VAL A 80 2.79 -11.52 5.00
N LEU A 81 3.58 -11.19 3.99
CA LEU A 81 3.54 -9.89 3.34
C LEU A 81 2.45 -9.89 2.27
N VAL A 82 1.47 -9.00 2.41
CA VAL A 82 0.41 -8.83 1.41
C VAL A 82 0.67 -7.56 0.62
N VAL A 83 0.76 -7.69 -0.70
CA VAL A 83 0.83 -6.55 -1.61
C VAL A 83 -0.55 -6.33 -2.23
N ASP A 84 -1.05 -5.10 -2.11
CA ASP A 84 -2.30 -4.69 -2.72
C ASP A 84 -2.28 -3.20 -3.09
N GLU A 85 -2.94 -2.86 -4.18
CA GLU A 85 -3.08 -1.48 -4.63
C GLU A 85 -4.33 -0.84 -4.03
N THR A 86 -4.19 0.38 -3.51
CA THR A 86 -5.32 1.15 -3.00
C THR A 86 -5.36 2.51 -3.67
N GLY A 87 -6.54 2.90 -4.14
CA GLY A 87 -6.77 4.18 -4.79
C GLY A 87 -7.65 5.12 -3.98
N ASP A 88 -7.22 6.37 -3.88
CA ASP A 88 -7.93 7.48 -3.28
C ASP A 88 -8.53 8.40 -4.36
N VAL A 89 -9.85 8.58 -4.33
CA VAL A 89 -10.58 9.41 -5.28
C VAL A 89 -10.34 10.88 -4.98
N ASN A 90 -9.86 11.61 -6.00
CA ASN A 90 -9.45 12.99 -5.86
C ASN A 90 -10.23 13.90 -6.83
N LYS A 91 -10.43 15.15 -6.40
CA LYS A 91 -10.93 16.23 -7.27
C LYS A 91 -9.77 17.08 -7.76
N GLY A 92 -9.78 17.46 -9.04
CA GLY A 92 -8.74 18.29 -9.66
C GLY A 92 -7.52 17.52 -10.19
N ALA A 93 -6.51 18.27 -10.64
CA ALA A 93 -5.33 17.72 -11.34
C ALA A 93 -4.00 17.90 -10.61
N CYS A 94 -4.00 18.57 -9.46
CA CYS A 94 -2.76 18.96 -8.76
C CYS A 94 -2.18 17.86 -7.87
N THR A 95 -2.98 16.86 -7.45
CA THR A 95 -2.46 15.78 -6.60
C THR A 95 -1.54 14.86 -7.39
N VAL A 96 -0.33 14.62 -6.88
CA VAL A 96 0.70 13.81 -7.53
C VAL A 96 0.19 12.43 -7.94
N GLY A 97 0.44 12.02 -9.17
CA GLY A 97 0.02 10.72 -9.69
C GLY A 97 -1.48 10.56 -9.94
N VAL A 98 -2.28 11.63 -9.77
CA VAL A 98 -3.72 11.57 -10.02
C VAL A 98 -4.00 11.47 -11.53
N GLN A 99 -4.85 10.53 -11.91
CA GLN A 99 -5.41 10.42 -13.25
C GLN A 99 -6.73 9.65 -13.24
N ARG A 100 -7.46 9.66 -14.36
CA ARG A 100 -8.59 8.74 -14.55
C ARG A 100 -8.08 7.32 -14.70
N GLN A 101 -8.33 6.50 -13.69
CA GLN A 101 -7.92 5.09 -13.67
C GLN A 101 -8.89 4.27 -12.82
N TYR A 102 -8.88 2.96 -13.02
CA TYR A 102 -9.64 2.06 -12.16
C TYR A 102 -9.08 2.10 -10.74
N THR A 103 -9.97 2.24 -9.75
CA THR A 103 -9.64 2.09 -8.33
C THR A 103 -10.59 1.07 -7.71
N GLY A 104 -10.03 0.08 -7.03
CA GLY A 104 -10.80 -0.94 -6.31
C GLY A 104 -11.69 -0.36 -5.20
N THR A 105 -11.36 0.83 -4.69
CA THR A 105 -12.15 1.53 -3.66
C THR A 105 -13.47 2.04 -4.21
N ALA A 106 -13.48 2.60 -5.43
CA ALA A 106 -14.69 3.09 -6.09
C ALA A 106 -15.39 2.03 -6.96
N GLY A 107 -14.67 0.96 -7.34
CA GLY A 107 -15.18 -0.10 -8.21
C GLY A 107 -15.40 0.33 -9.66
N ARG A 108 -14.85 1.50 -10.07
CA ARG A 108 -14.99 2.08 -11.40
C ARG A 108 -13.81 2.98 -11.72
N ILE A 109 -13.75 3.47 -12.96
CA ILE A 109 -12.76 4.46 -13.38
C ILE A 109 -13.13 5.82 -12.80
N GLU A 110 -12.25 6.34 -11.96
CA GLU A 110 -12.37 7.66 -11.33
C GLU A 110 -11.04 8.40 -11.41
N ASN A 111 -11.09 9.72 -11.26
CA ASN A 111 -9.87 10.48 -11.04
C ASN A 111 -9.30 10.15 -9.67
N SER A 112 -8.24 9.34 -9.63
CA SER A 112 -7.73 8.75 -8.39
C SER A 112 -6.21 8.78 -8.36
N GLN A 113 -5.66 8.92 -7.16
CA GLN A 113 -4.27 8.62 -6.85
C GLN A 113 -4.20 7.16 -6.39
N VAL A 114 -3.23 6.40 -6.86
CA VAL A 114 -3.09 4.97 -6.50
C VAL A 114 -1.71 4.75 -5.91
N ALA A 115 -1.63 3.96 -4.85
CA ALA A 115 -0.39 3.50 -4.27
C ALA A 115 -0.47 1.99 -4.02
N ASP A 116 0.67 1.31 -4.20
CA ASP A 116 0.87 -0.06 -3.80
C ASP A 116 1.27 -0.07 -2.33
N TYR A 117 0.58 -0.87 -1.52
CA TYR A 117 0.85 -1.00 -0.10
C TYR A 117 1.40 -2.38 0.21
N LEU A 118 2.37 -2.43 1.12
CA LEU A 118 2.86 -3.67 1.72
C LEU A 118 2.30 -3.75 3.13
N VAL A 119 1.54 -4.81 3.38
CA VAL A 119 0.92 -5.09 4.69
C VAL A 119 1.61 -6.30 5.30
N TYR A 120 2.14 -6.12 6.51
CA TYR A 120 2.59 -7.22 7.35
C TYR A 120 1.38 -7.81 8.07
N ALA A 121 1.07 -9.08 7.81
CA ALA A 121 -0.07 -9.78 8.39
C ALA A 121 0.39 -11.01 9.18
N GLY A 122 0.29 -10.92 10.52
CA GLY A 122 0.38 -12.07 11.41
C GLY A 122 -0.99 -12.67 11.70
N GLN A 123 -1.05 -13.73 12.51
CA GLN A 123 -2.28 -14.48 12.79
C GLN A 123 -3.43 -13.64 13.36
N ARG A 124 -3.10 -12.62 14.19
CA ARG A 124 -4.11 -11.85 14.95
C ARG A 124 -4.19 -10.39 14.55
N ARG A 125 -3.18 -9.88 13.85
CA ARG A 125 -2.97 -8.44 13.64
C ARG A 125 -2.29 -8.21 12.30
N HIS A 126 -2.58 -7.07 11.70
CA HIS A 126 -1.95 -6.64 10.46
C HIS A 126 -1.70 -5.13 10.50
N ALA A 127 -0.68 -4.68 9.78
CA ALA A 127 -0.40 -3.26 9.62
C ALA A 127 0.32 -3.00 8.29
N ALA A 128 0.04 -1.86 7.67
CA ALA A 128 0.82 -1.38 6.53
C ALA A 128 2.23 -1.00 7.00
N VAL A 129 3.24 -1.53 6.34
CA VAL A 129 4.66 -1.36 6.67
C VAL A 129 5.43 -0.58 5.60
N ASP A 130 4.98 -0.60 4.36
CA ASP A 130 5.55 0.18 3.26
C ASP A 130 4.44 0.54 2.25
N ARG A 131 4.78 1.48 1.36
CA ARG A 131 3.91 2.10 0.36
C ARG A 131 4.78 2.67 -0.76
N GLU A 132 4.31 2.54 -1.99
CA GLU A 132 4.91 3.14 -3.17
C GLU A 132 3.84 3.81 -4.03
N LEU A 133 4.08 5.05 -4.44
CA LEU A 133 3.09 5.81 -5.20
C LEU A 133 3.18 5.45 -6.68
N TYR A 134 2.05 5.11 -7.31
CA TYR A 134 2.01 4.87 -8.74
C TYR A 134 2.01 6.20 -9.51
N ILE A 135 3.08 6.44 -10.28
CA ILE A 135 3.23 7.60 -11.15
C ILE A 135 2.95 7.18 -12.61
N PRO A 136 1.83 7.60 -13.20
CA PRO A 136 1.46 7.18 -14.54
C PRO A 136 2.21 7.95 -15.62
N ARG A 137 2.20 7.42 -16.87
CA ARG A 137 2.81 8.09 -18.03
C ARG A 137 2.32 9.52 -18.25
N SER A 138 1.02 9.75 -18.03
CA SER A 138 0.40 11.07 -18.11
C SER A 138 1.03 12.14 -17.20
N TRP A 139 1.78 11.71 -16.18
CA TRP A 139 2.62 12.55 -15.34
C TRP A 139 4.07 12.58 -15.82
N THR A 140 4.70 11.41 -16.01
CA THR A 140 6.14 11.35 -16.39
C THR A 140 6.44 12.00 -17.73
N ASP A 141 5.44 12.05 -18.63
CA ASP A 141 5.53 12.73 -19.92
C ASP A 141 5.39 14.27 -19.79
N GLN A 142 5.23 14.81 -18.57
CA GLN A 142 5.14 16.24 -18.26
C GLN A 142 6.19 16.65 -17.19
N PRO A 143 7.47 16.79 -17.55
CA PRO A 143 8.55 17.04 -16.59
C PRO A 143 8.35 18.28 -15.70
N ASP A 144 7.79 19.37 -16.25
CA ASP A 144 7.53 20.58 -15.46
C ASP A 144 6.44 20.37 -14.41
N ARG A 145 5.43 19.55 -14.71
CA ARG A 145 4.41 19.15 -13.75
C ARG A 145 5.00 18.28 -12.65
N CYS A 146 5.85 17.32 -13.00
CA CYS A 146 6.59 16.50 -12.05
C CYS A 146 7.45 17.38 -11.12
N ARG A 147 8.20 18.34 -11.68
CA ARG A 147 9.02 19.29 -10.91
C ARG A 147 8.18 20.15 -9.98
N ALA A 148 7.04 20.67 -10.43
CA ALA A 148 6.12 21.46 -9.62
C ALA A 148 5.51 20.65 -8.46
N ALA A 149 5.24 19.36 -8.67
CA ALA A 149 4.86 18.41 -7.62
C ALA A 149 6.03 17.98 -6.71
N GLY A 150 7.27 18.31 -7.12
CA GLY A 150 8.52 17.90 -6.49
C GLY A 150 8.75 16.39 -6.53
N LEU A 151 8.37 15.74 -7.63
CA LEU A 151 8.88 14.41 -7.97
C LEU A 151 10.37 14.53 -8.33
N ASP A 152 11.10 13.43 -8.15
CA ASP A 152 12.49 13.34 -8.57
C ASP A 152 12.58 13.51 -10.11
N PRO A 153 13.54 14.27 -10.66
CA PRO A 153 13.73 14.40 -12.10
C PRO A 153 13.85 13.07 -12.85
N ASP A 154 14.38 12.03 -12.19
CA ASP A 154 14.59 10.71 -12.76
C ASP A 154 13.39 9.76 -12.53
N THR A 155 12.26 10.28 -12.02
CA THR A 155 11.04 9.51 -11.82
C THR A 155 10.51 9.00 -13.17
N ALA A 156 10.74 7.72 -13.45
CA ALA A 156 10.25 7.04 -14.63
C ALA A 156 8.91 6.32 -14.36
N PHE A 157 8.16 6.08 -15.42
CA PHE A 157 6.98 5.25 -15.35
C PHE A 157 7.36 3.81 -15.01
N ALA A 158 6.68 3.24 -14.02
CA ALA A 158 6.72 1.81 -13.71
C ALA A 158 5.29 1.28 -13.66
N ALA A 159 5.05 0.11 -14.25
CA ALA A 159 3.77 -0.57 -14.08
C ALA A 159 3.57 -0.98 -12.62
N LYS A 160 2.32 -1.06 -12.16
CA LYS A 160 1.99 -1.39 -10.75
C LYS A 160 2.71 -2.65 -10.24
N PRO A 161 2.74 -3.79 -10.97
CA PRO A 161 3.47 -4.97 -10.51
C PRO A 161 4.99 -4.78 -10.40
N GLU A 162 5.56 -3.76 -11.06
CA GLU A 162 6.98 -3.41 -10.98
C GLU A 162 7.28 -2.59 -9.71
N LEU A 163 6.27 -1.95 -9.09
CA LEU A 163 6.40 -1.24 -7.81
C LEU A 163 6.47 -2.21 -6.62
N ALA A 164 5.84 -3.38 -6.73
CA ALA A 164 5.83 -4.37 -5.64
C ALA A 164 7.22 -4.88 -5.26
N ALA A 165 8.08 -5.17 -6.25
CA ALA A 165 9.37 -5.81 -5.99
C ALA A 165 10.32 -4.90 -5.17
N PRO A 166 10.49 -3.60 -5.49
CA PRO A 166 11.24 -2.69 -4.63
C PRO A 166 10.70 -2.59 -3.20
N VAL A 167 9.38 -2.56 -3.04
CA VAL A 167 8.73 -2.44 -1.72
C VAL A 167 9.03 -3.68 -0.85
N ILE A 168 8.90 -4.88 -1.43
CA ILE A 168 9.25 -6.14 -0.75
C ILE A 168 10.76 -6.19 -0.47
N ALA A 169 11.58 -5.83 -1.46
CA ALA A 169 13.04 -5.83 -1.33
C ALA A 169 13.49 -4.94 -0.16
N ARG A 170 12.98 -3.71 -0.04
CA ARG A 170 13.29 -2.81 1.09
C ARG A 170 12.99 -3.44 2.44
N PHE A 171 11.86 -4.13 2.58
CA PHE A 171 11.49 -4.81 3.82
C PHE A 171 12.50 -5.91 4.17
N LEU A 172 12.85 -6.77 3.20
CA LEU A 172 13.77 -7.89 3.41
C LEU A 172 15.22 -7.42 3.60
N ASP A 173 15.66 -6.42 2.82
CA ASP A 173 17.02 -5.86 2.87
C ASP A 173 17.28 -5.08 4.17
N ALA A 174 16.22 -4.63 4.86
CA ALA A 174 16.30 -4.10 6.23
C ALA A 174 16.50 -5.18 7.30
N GLY A 175 16.60 -6.46 6.91
CA GLY A 175 16.78 -7.60 7.82
C GLY A 175 15.48 -8.08 8.48
N HIS A 176 14.33 -7.64 8.00
CA HIS A 176 13.05 -8.18 8.46
C HIS A 176 12.73 -9.49 7.74
N HIS A 177 12.06 -10.39 8.45
CA HIS A 177 11.72 -11.71 7.93
C HIS A 177 10.23 -11.86 7.72
N ALA A 178 9.86 -12.44 6.59
CA ALA A 178 8.53 -12.97 6.31
C ALA A 178 8.68 -14.18 5.39
N LEU A 179 7.97 -15.26 5.70
CA LEU A 179 8.12 -16.53 4.96
C LEU A 179 7.38 -16.51 3.62
N TRP A 180 6.33 -15.71 3.52
CA TRP A 180 5.43 -15.71 2.38
C TRP A 180 5.07 -14.30 1.90
N VAL A 181 4.93 -14.16 0.59
CA VAL A 181 4.32 -13.00 -0.06
C VAL A 181 3.01 -13.42 -0.74
N ALA A 182 1.95 -12.65 -0.52
CA ALA A 182 0.66 -12.81 -1.17
C ALA A 182 0.30 -11.56 -1.98
N GLY A 183 -0.42 -11.77 -3.08
CA GLY A 183 -0.88 -10.71 -3.97
C GLY A 183 -1.92 -11.20 -4.96
N ASP A 184 -2.70 -10.27 -5.48
CA ASP A 184 -3.77 -10.56 -6.44
C ASP A 184 -3.25 -10.83 -7.87
N GLU A 185 -4.18 -10.83 -8.84
CA GLU A 185 -3.88 -11.17 -10.22
C GLU A 185 -3.01 -10.15 -10.96
N VAL A 186 -2.99 -8.90 -10.49
CA VAL A 186 -2.12 -7.85 -11.01
C VAL A 186 -0.67 -8.26 -10.79
N TYR A 187 -0.35 -8.80 -9.61
CA TYR A 187 1.00 -9.21 -9.23
C TYR A 187 1.40 -10.57 -9.78
N GLY A 188 0.51 -11.58 -9.76
CA GLY A 188 0.87 -12.90 -10.28
C GLY A 188 1.03 -12.94 -11.79
N GLY A 189 0.58 -11.93 -12.53
CA GLY A 189 0.93 -11.73 -13.93
C GLY A 189 2.42 -11.45 -14.19
N ASN A 190 3.17 -10.97 -13.19
CA ASN A 190 4.54 -10.48 -13.35
C ASN A 190 5.60 -11.58 -13.10
N PRO A 191 6.31 -12.06 -14.16
CA PRO A 191 7.37 -13.06 -13.98
C PRO A 191 8.58 -12.54 -13.21
N LYS A 192 8.94 -11.26 -13.37
CA LYS A 192 10.10 -10.68 -12.68
C LYS A 192 9.90 -10.69 -11.17
N LEU A 193 8.69 -10.34 -10.71
CA LEU A 193 8.35 -10.38 -9.29
C LEU A 193 8.52 -11.79 -8.72
N ARG A 194 8.02 -12.83 -9.41
CA ARG A 194 8.21 -14.22 -8.97
C ARG A 194 9.68 -14.61 -8.91
N THR A 195 10.45 -14.31 -9.96
CA THR A 195 11.88 -14.61 -9.99
C THR A 195 12.61 -13.94 -8.82
N THR A 196 12.33 -12.68 -8.52
CA THR A 196 12.92 -11.98 -7.36
C THR A 196 12.55 -12.64 -6.03
N LEU A 197 11.32 -13.14 -5.87
CA LEU A 197 10.92 -13.87 -4.66
C LEU A 197 11.63 -15.22 -4.54
N GLU A 198 11.78 -15.94 -5.66
CA GLU A 198 12.51 -17.22 -5.72
C GLU A 198 14.00 -17.04 -5.42
N GLU A 199 14.65 -16.03 -6.01
CA GLU A 199 16.06 -15.70 -5.77
C GLU A 199 16.33 -15.32 -4.31
N ARG A 200 15.34 -14.73 -3.65
CA ARG A 200 15.39 -14.36 -2.22
C ARG A 200 14.92 -15.48 -1.29
N GLY A 201 14.60 -16.67 -1.82
CA GLY A 201 14.12 -17.80 -1.04
C GLY A 201 12.81 -17.52 -0.28
N THR A 202 11.99 -16.61 -0.79
CA THR A 202 10.71 -16.21 -0.17
C THR A 202 9.56 -16.95 -0.84
N GLY A 203 8.78 -17.68 -0.07
CA GLY A 203 7.59 -18.36 -0.57
C GLY A 203 6.56 -17.36 -1.09
N TYR A 204 5.73 -17.76 -2.05
CA TYR A 204 4.69 -16.86 -2.55
C TYR A 204 3.38 -17.55 -2.93
N VAL A 205 2.31 -16.77 -2.84
CA VAL A 205 0.94 -17.10 -3.23
C VAL A 205 0.37 -15.94 -4.04
N LEU A 206 0.55 -16.01 -5.36
CA LEU A 206 0.09 -14.95 -6.26
C LEU A 206 -1.05 -15.44 -7.14
N ALA A 207 -2.13 -14.69 -7.22
CA ALA A 207 -3.24 -15.02 -8.11
C ALA A 207 -2.84 -14.82 -9.58
N VAL A 208 -3.36 -15.64 -10.49
CA VAL A 208 -3.13 -15.55 -11.92
C VAL A 208 -4.46 -15.67 -12.66
N ALA A 209 -4.66 -14.80 -13.65
CA ALA A 209 -5.88 -14.78 -14.46
C ALA A 209 -6.10 -16.06 -15.29
N ARG A 210 -5.03 -16.78 -15.64
CA ARG A 210 -5.08 -18.06 -16.38
C ARG A 210 -3.96 -19.00 -15.92
N PRO A 211 -4.17 -20.34 -15.97
CA PRO A 211 -3.10 -21.29 -15.69
C PRO A 211 -2.01 -21.11 -16.75
N ARG A 212 -0.83 -20.65 -16.32
CA ARG A 212 0.39 -20.71 -17.13
C ARG A 212 1.32 -21.70 -16.46
N VAL A 213 1.56 -22.85 -17.07
CA VAL A 213 2.59 -23.79 -16.61
C VAL A 213 3.94 -23.09 -16.77
N SER A 214 4.68 -22.92 -15.67
CA SER A 214 6.08 -22.47 -15.77
C SER A 214 6.94 -23.67 -16.23
N PRO A 215 7.95 -23.46 -17.08
CA PRO A 215 8.87 -24.53 -17.47
C PRO A 215 9.68 -25.11 -16.29
N CYS A 216 9.82 -24.36 -15.18
CA CYS A 216 10.42 -24.85 -13.95
C CYS A 216 9.37 -25.58 -13.09
N GLY A 217 9.54 -26.89 -12.92
CA GLY A 217 8.59 -27.82 -12.32
C GLY A 217 8.36 -27.71 -10.80
N ARG A 218 8.26 -26.50 -10.23
CA ARG A 218 7.95 -26.28 -8.81
C ARG A 218 6.72 -25.41 -8.53
N ALA A 219 6.09 -24.84 -9.56
CA ALA A 219 4.89 -24.04 -9.39
C ALA A 219 3.62 -24.92 -9.38
N LEU A 220 3.01 -25.13 -8.22
CA LEU A 220 1.68 -25.74 -8.14
C LEU A 220 0.62 -24.67 -8.41
N SER A 221 -0.25 -24.91 -9.39
CA SER A 221 -1.43 -24.07 -9.64
C SER A 221 -2.67 -24.76 -9.11
N TRP A 222 -3.41 -24.12 -8.20
CA TRP A 222 -4.64 -24.70 -7.62
C TRP A 222 -5.88 -23.85 -7.93
N PRO A 223 -7.00 -24.43 -8.39
CA PRO A 223 -8.27 -23.74 -8.57
C PRO A 223 -8.82 -23.26 -7.24
N LEU A 224 -8.95 -21.94 -7.08
CA LEU A 224 -9.58 -21.37 -5.89
C LEU A 224 -11.08 -21.65 -5.88
N PRO A 225 -11.66 -22.10 -4.74
CA PRO A 225 -13.10 -22.12 -4.57
C PRO A 225 -13.64 -20.68 -4.58
N THR A 226 -14.54 -20.38 -5.53
CA THR A 226 -15.14 -19.05 -5.76
C THR A 226 -15.87 -18.44 -4.56
N ARG A 227 -16.06 -19.18 -3.45
CA ARG A 227 -16.82 -18.76 -2.27
C ARG A 227 -16.00 -18.53 -0.99
N SER A 228 -14.68 -18.72 -1.03
CA SER A 228 -13.85 -18.76 0.19
C SER A 228 -13.35 -17.40 0.68
N TRP A 229 -13.32 -16.38 -0.18
CA TRP A 229 -12.97 -15.02 0.24
C TRP A 229 -14.21 -14.24 0.64
N ARG A 230 -14.50 -14.20 1.95
CA ARG A 230 -15.17 -13.01 2.49
C ARG A 230 -14.12 -11.92 2.52
N SER A 231 -14.16 -10.98 1.58
CA SER A 231 -13.53 -9.69 1.83
C SER A 231 -14.11 -9.20 3.15
N ALA A 232 -13.28 -8.93 4.17
CA ALA A 232 -13.70 -8.22 5.36
C ALA A 232 -13.96 -6.74 4.99
N ARG A 233 -14.90 -6.51 4.07
CA ARG A 233 -15.49 -5.21 3.80
C ARG A 233 -16.68 -5.11 4.74
N SER A 234 -16.55 -4.28 5.77
CA SER A 234 -17.69 -3.86 6.58
C SER A 234 -18.67 -3.10 5.66
N ARG A 235 -19.77 -3.74 5.25
CA ARG A 235 -20.94 -3.08 4.67
C ARG A 235 -22.23 -3.62 5.30
N PRO A 236 -23.26 -2.78 5.53
CA PRO A 236 -24.51 -3.19 6.17
C PRO A 236 -25.30 -4.17 5.29
N ARG A 237 -26.02 -5.09 5.95
CA ARG A 237 -26.81 -6.16 5.33
C ARG A 237 -27.96 -5.63 4.45
N ALA A 238 -28.18 -6.27 3.30
CA ALA A 238 -29.49 -6.44 2.66
C ALA A 238 -29.53 -7.77 1.88
N HIS A 239 -30.74 -8.34 1.76
CA HIS A 239 -31.05 -9.76 1.54
C HIS A 239 -30.94 -10.28 0.08
N SER A 240 -30.49 -11.54 -0.01
CA SER A 240 -30.76 -12.65 -0.97
C SER A 240 -31.23 -12.43 -2.42
N ALA A 241 -30.54 -13.09 -3.37
CA ALA A 241 -31.08 -14.22 -4.17
C ALA A 241 -29.96 -14.96 -4.96
N CYS A 242 -30.06 -16.29 -5.04
CA CYS A 242 -29.13 -17.22 -5.71
C CYS A 242 -29.58 -17.60 -7.14
N ARG A 243 -28.64 -17.71 -8.10
CA ARG A 243 -28.46 -18.85 -9.05
C ARG A 243 -27.15 -18.71 -9.86
N ALA A 244 -26.53 -19.84 -10.18
CA ALA A 244 -25.18 -20.05 -10.78
C ALA A 244 -25.27 -20.56 -12.25
N PRO A 245 -24.21 -21.07 -12.95
CA PRO A 245 -22.75 -20.87 -12.88
C PRO A 245 -22.10 -20.52 -14.26
N ALA A 246 -20.92 -19.93 -14.27
CA ALA A 246 -19.93 -20.05 -15.36
C ALA A 246 -18.53 -19.88 -14.76
N GLY A 247 -17.75 -20.97 -14.74
CA GLY A 247 -16.50 -21.06 -14.00
C GLY A 247 -15.29 -20.55 -14.79
N SER A 248 -14.78 -19.39 -14.41
CA SER A 248 -13.39 -18.97 -14.67
C SER A 248 -12.91 -18.15 -13.47
N GLY A 249 -12.61 -18.86 -12.37
CA GLY A 249 -12.05 -18.26 -11.17
C GLY A 249 -10.53 -18.09 -11.28
N PRO A 250 -9.93 -17.08 -10.64
CA PRO A 250 -8.48 -16.91 -10.60
C PRO A 250 -7.81 -18.12 -9.92
N LEU A 251 -6.60 -18.46 -10.36
CA LEU A 251 -5.79 -19.56 -9.83
C LEU A 251 -4.68 -18.99 -8.93
N LEU A 252 -4.28 -19.69 -7.87
CA LEU A 252 -3.07 -19.32 -7.12
C LEU A 252 -1.87 -20.10 -7.65
N LYS A 253 -0.71 -19.46 -7.73
CA LYS A 253 0.59 -20.12 -7.89
C LYS A 253 1.34 -20.14 -6.56
N PHE A 254 1.84 -21.31 -6.20
CA PHE A 254 2.67 -21.56 -5.02
C PHE A 254 4.11 -21.88 -5.44
N ALA A 255 5.09 -21.37 -4.70
CA ALA A 255 6.44 -21.92 -4.66
C ALA A 255 6.95 -21.90 -3.21
N SER A 256 7.59 -23.00 -2.80
CA SER A 256 8.29 -23.18 -1.52
C SER A 256 9.78 -22.94 -1.66
#